data_AF-A0AAV4SXH5-F1
#
_entry.id   AF-A0AAV4SXH5-F1
#
_cell.length_a   1.000
_cell.length_b   1.000
_cell.length_c   1.000
_cell.angle_alpha   90.00
_cell.angle_beta   90.00
_cell.angle_gamma   90.00
#
_symmetry.space_group_name_H-M   'P 1'
#
loop_
_entity.id
_entity.type
_entity.pdbx_description
1 polymer ?
#
loop_
_entity_poly.entity_id
_entity_poly.type
_entity_poly.pdbx_seq_one_letter_code
_entity_poly.pdbx_strand_id
1 'polypeptide(L)'
;MQTFQSGGGISDAEVVDLNDAVIILAKSRRKNKKCQAEEIIFKARVDPERLPSGIADVPLGTIIGAVRQLFLTIIERTTETLAPTDLIRFYIQDDHLDHPISTTIMPVSDLIIEKILTEILKVTYKGKERPLRINLWHHDNHYDVIKSVKGFFGSSYYCENCEKPYSHCEAHQCPKACYICLRMSCPPGQPQRCKDCDRLCVSERCYQAHKAVTEKNEKSLCDKIYQCRICCKVIRRNECRQELHRCGTTKCPSCNQCMIATEHFCYLKKMSPKRPNERLIFFGFEMDQSSGEHIVNFALAQYADGTEKKFGYSACENFCAWLYTPEHKGFTAIARNIKGFDGQFIMAWILKQGMTPDVIPNGELIMSILPPFLKIRIIDSLNFLPMPLSEIPDCFGFKELRKGYFSHLFNIKQNQITKGPFLKPDFTVLILWDQQLVKIFNLVRR
;
A
#
# COMPACT_ATOMS: atom_id res chain seq x y z
N MET A 1 -10.65 29.89 -27.81
CA MET A 1 -11.96 30.38 -28.26
C MET A 1 -12.32 29.67 -29.56
N GLN A 2 -13.01 28.54 -29.46
CA GLN A 2 -13.74 27.95 -30.58
C GLN A 2 -14.98 27.27 -29.98
N THR A 3 -16.11 27.66 -30.52
CA THR A 3 -17.47 27.44 -30.06
C THR A 3 -17.89 25.98 -30.19
N PHE A 4 -18.40 25.41 -29.10
CA PHE A 4 -19.13 24.15 -29.11
C PHE A 4 -20.43 24.34 -29.91
N GLN A 5 -20.55 23.66 -31.05
CA GLN A 5 -21.83 23.47 -31.72
C GLN A 5 -22.56 22.29 -31.06
N SER A 6 -23.76 22.58 -30.59
CA SER A 6 -24.79 21.63 -30.16
C SER A 6 -25.31 20.82 -31.35
N GLY A 7 -25.47 19.52 -31.17
CA GLY A 7 -26.14 18.66 -32.16
C GLY A 7 -25.92 17.17 -31.90
N GLY A 8 -26.90 16.55 -31.26
CA GLY A 8 -26.98 15.09 -31.07
C GLY A 8 -27.78 14.74 -29.83
N GLY A 9 -29.11 14.83 -29.92
CA GLY A 9 -30.03 14.52 -28.84
C GLY A 9 -29.79 13.10 -28.31
N ILE A 10 -29.52 13.01 -27.02
CA ILE A 10 -29.58 11.74 -26.28
C ILE A 10 -31.08 11.49 -26.07
N SER A 11 -31.60 10.53 -26.83
CA SER A 11 -32.92 9.94 -26.62
C SER A 11 -33.10 9.60 -25.14
N ASP A 12 -34.26 9.95 -24.58
CA ASP A 12 -34.72 9.61 -23.24
C ASP A 12 -34.42 8.13 -22.92
N ALA A 13 -33.29 7.89 -22.26
CA ALA A 13 -32.95 6.60 -21.72
C ALA A 13 -33.80 6.44 -20.45
N GLU A 14 -34.59 5.36 -20.40
CA GLU A 14 -35.44 4.98 -19.28
C GLU A 14 -34.81 5.37 -17.93
N VAL A 15 -35.48 6.29 -17.23
CA VAL A 15 -35.08 6.73 -15.90
C VAL A 15 -35.19 5.54 -14.95
N VAL A 16 -34.06 4.90 -14.66
CA VAL A 16 -33.99 3.84 -13.66
C VAL A 16 -34.18 4.49 -12.29
N ASP A 17 -35.35 4.29 -11.68
CA ASP A 17 -35.61 4.74 -10.31
C ASP A 17 -34.79 3.89 -9.33
N LEU A 18 -33.81 4.53 -8.69
CA LEU A 18 -32.90 3.91 -7.72
C LEU A 18 -33.18 4.35 -6.28
N ASN A 19 -34.25 5.11 -6.04
CA ASN A 19 -34.51 5.73 -4.74
C ASN A 19 -34.61 4.73 -3.59
N ASP A 20 -35.12 3.52 -3.86
CA ASP A 20 -35.28 2.44 -2.87
C ASP A 20 -34.03 1.56 -2.72
N ALA A 21 -33.11 1.60 -3.69
CA ALA A 21 -31.85 0.86 -3.69
C ALA A 21 -30.71 1.64 -3.00
N VAL A 22 -30.82 2.96 -2.90
CA VAL A 22 -29.80 3.82 -2.31
C VAL A 22 -30.10 4.09 -0.84
N ILE A 23 -29.33 3.46 0.03
CA ILE A 23 -29.40 3.63 1.48
C ILE A 23 -28.35 4.66 1.91
N ILE A 24 -28.81 5.83 2.36
CA ILE A 24 -27.95 6.88 2.93
C ILE A 24 -28.22 6.96 4.42
N LEU A 25 -27.20 6.72 5.23
CA LEU A 25 -27.28 6.81 6.70
C LEU A 25 -26.32 7.88 7.20
N ALA A 26 -26.82 8.81 8.02
CA ALA A 26 -25.96 9.73 8.75
C ALA A 26 -25.12 8.92 9.76
N LYS A 27 -23.81 8.84 9.53
CA LYS A 27 -22.88 8.05 10.35
C LYS A 27 -22.39 8.83 11.56
N SER A 28 -22.15 10.13 11.40
CA SER A 28 -21.77 11.02 12.50
C SER A 28 -22.00 12.48 12.14
N ARG A 29 -22.26 13.28 13.19
CA ARG A 29 -22.34 14.74 13.15
C ARG A 29 -21.38 15.27 14.21
N ARG A 30 -20.41 16.10 13.81
CA ARG A 30 -19.41 16.65 14.73
C ARG A 30 -19.08 18.09 14.41
N LYS A 31 -18.76 18.88 15.43
CA LYS A 31 -18.30 20.25 15.26
C LYS A 31 -16.84 20.22 14.84
N ASN A 32 -16.54 20.69 13.63
CA ASN A 32 -15.19 20.71 13.10
C ASN A 32 -14.47 21.98 13.56
N LYS A 33 -13.52 21.80 14.49
CA LYS A 33 -12.77 22.91 15.11
C LYS A 33 -11.92 23.71 14.11
N LYS A 34 -11.50 23.10 12.99
CA LYS A 34 -10.62 23.73 12.00
C LYS A 34 -11.36 24.74 11.11
N CYS A 35 -12.60 24.44 10.73
CA CYS A 35 -13.41 25.31 9.88
C CYS A 35 -14.55 26.02 10.64
N GLN A 36 -14.63 25.86 11.97
CA GLN A 36 -15.71 26.40 12.81
C GLN A 36 -17.13 26.05 12.31
N ALA A 37 -17.26 24.95 11.58
CA ALA A 37 -18.50 24.50 10.95
C ALA A 37 -18.94 23.15 11.50
N GLU A 38 -20.15 22.74 11.14
CA GLU A 38 -20.66 21.41 11.45
C GLU A 38 -20.31 20.44 10.31
N GLU A 39 -19.68 19.32 10.65
CA GLU A 39 -19.31 18.27 9.71
C GLU A 39 -20.28 17.09 9.87
N ILE A 40 -20.95 16.73 8.78
CA ILE A 40 -21.88 15.62 8.71
C ILE A 40 -21.30 14.56 7.78
N ILE A 41 -21.09 13.35 8.28
CA ILE A 41 -20.57 12.22 7.51
C ILE A 41 -21.74 11.29 7.18
N PHE A 42 -22.00 11.13 5.88
CA PHE A 42 -22.98 10.19 5.38
C PHE A 42 -22.31 8.91 4.90
N LYS A 43 -22.94 7.77 5.16
CA LYS A 43 -22.58 6.48 4.60
C LYS A 43 -23.63 6.10 3.56
N ALA A 44 -23.25 6.17 2.30
CA ALA A 44 -24.06 5.68 1.19
C ALA A 44 -23.75 4.21 0.91
N ARG A 45 -24.77 3.39 0.71
CA ARG A 45 -24.68 2.01 0.24
C ARG A 45 -25.73 1.78 -0.83
N VAL A 46 -25.40 0.99 -1.82
CA VAL A 46 -26.36 0.46 -2.79
C VAL A 46 -26.75 -0.94 -2.31
N ASP A 47 -28.04 -1.18 -2.11
CA ASP A 47 -28.59 -2.48 -1.79
C ASP A 47 -28.77 -3.29 -3.10
N PRO A 48 -27.94 -4.31 -3.34
CA PRO A 48 -27.98 -5.07 -4.59
C PRO A 48 -29.28 -5.86 -4.77
N GLU A 49 -30.02 -6.16 -3.69
CA GLU A 49 -31.30 -6.89 -3.76
C GLU A 49 -32.47 -5.99 -4.17
N ARG A 50 -32.30 -4.66 -4.02
CA ARG A 50 -33.29 -3.65 -4.39
C ARG A 50 -32.99 -2.96 -5.71
N LEU A 51 -31.90 -3.36 -6.38
CA LEU A 51 -31.62 -2.92 -7.73
C LEU A 51 -32.67 -3.49 -8.69
N PRO A 52 -33.27 -2.68 -9.59
CA PRO A 52 -34.22 -3.18 -10.56
C PRO A 52 -33.60 -4.31 -11.39
N SER A 53 -34.36 -5.40 -11.53
CA SER A 53 -33.96 -6.62 -12.25
C SER A 53 -33.58 -6.27 -13.70
N GLY A 54 -32.30 -6.39 -14.03
CA GLY A 54 -31.77 -6.06 -15.36
C GLY A 54 -30.42 -5.33 -15.35
N ILE A 55 -30.03 -4.66 -14.25
CA ILE A 55 -28.79 -3.85 -14.16
C ILE A 55 -27.50 -4.64 -14.47
N ALA A 56 -27.47 -5.95 -14.23
CA ALA A 56 -26.31 -6.80 -14.52
C ALA A 56 -26.07 -7.01 -16.03
N ASP A 57 -27.10 -6.84 -16.87
CA ASP A 57 -27.07 -7.14 -18.31
C ASP A 57 -27.11 -5.88 -19.20
N VAL A 58 -27.10 -4.67 -18.59
CA VAL A 58 -27.21 -3.41 -19.32
C VAL A 58 -25.83 -2.90 -19.77
N PRO A 59 -25.71 -2.35 -21.00
CA PRO A 59 -24.46 -1.74 -21.46
C PRO A 59 -23.93 -0.66 -20.49
N LEU A 60 -22.60 -0.58 -20.38
CA LEU A 60 -21.85 0.40 -19.56
C LEU A 60 -22.32 1.87 -19.73
N GLY A 61 -22.92 2.22 -20.87
CA GLY A 61 -23.49 3.55 -21.11
C GLY A 61 -24.66 3.90 -20.18
N THR A 62 -25.45 2.91 -19.76
CA THR A 62 -26.60 3.11 -18.86
C THR A 62 -26.18 3.19 -17.39
N ILE A 63 -25.01 2.63 -17.04
CA ILE A 63 -24.37 2.79 -15.71
C ILE A 63 -24.11 4.27 -15.42
N ILE A 64 -23.76 5.07 -16.45
CA ILE A 64 -23.56 6.51 -16.29
C ILE A 64 -24.88 7.20 -15.86
N GLY A 65 -26.01 6.78 -16.42
CA GLY A 65 -27.34 7.24 -16.01
C GLY A 65 -27.65 6.87 -14.56
N ALA A 66 -27.40 5.62 -14.18
CA ALA A 66 -27.61 5.13 -12.81
C ALA A 66 -26.71 5.85 -11.78
N VAL A 67 -25.43 6.04 -12.10
CA VAL A 67 -24.46 6.76 -11.24
C VAL A 67 -24.84 8.24 -11.12
N ARG A 68 -25.31 8.86 -12.20
CA ARG A 68 -25.82 10.23 -12.17
C ARG A 68 -27.02 10.36 -11.25
N GLN A 69 -28.00 9.46 -11.35
CA GLN A 69 -29.18 9.44 -10.48
C GLN A 69 -28.79 9.23 -9.00
N LEU A 70 -27.88 8.29 -8.72
CA LEU A 70 -27.34 8.06 -7.38
C LEU A 70 -26.79 9.36 -6.76
N PHE A 71 -25.94 10.08 -7.49
CA PHE A 71 -25.36 11.31 -6.96
C PHE A 71 -26.35 12.47 -6.89
N LEU A 72 -27.34 12.54 -7.79
CA LEU A 72 -28.44 13.50 -7.66
C LEU A 72 -29.22 13.28 -6.36
N THR A 73 -29.64 12.04 -6.08
CA THR A 73 -30.35 11.68 -4.84
C THR A 73 -29.49 11.96 -3.60
N ILE A 74 -28.17 11.69 -3.66
CA ILE A 74 -27.26 12.02 -2.56
C ILE A 74 -27.22 13.54 -2.33
N ILE A 75 -27.08 14.34 -3.39
CA ILE A 75 -27.03 15.80 -3.27
C ILE A 75 -28.33 16.29 -2.64
N GLU A 76 -29.49 15.95 -3.20
CA GLU A 76 -30.80 16.39 -2.72
C GLU A 76 -31.00 16.05 -1.24
N ARG A 77 -30.76 14.80 -0.84
CA ARG A 77 -30.97 14.35 0.55
C ARG A 77 -29.95 14.91 1.54
N THR A 78 -28.75 15.30 1.09
CA THR A 78 -27.70 15.82 1.98
C THR A 78 -27.71 17.35 2.06
N THR A 79 -28.34 18.04 1.13
CA THR A 79 -28.49 19.50 1.13
C THR A 79 -29.86 20.00 1.56
N GLU A 80 -30.84 19.12 1.79
CA GLU A 80 -32.23 19.48 2.16
C GLU A 80 -32.33 20.46 3.34
N THR A 81 -31.42 20.35 4.33
CA THR A 81 -31.41 21.21 5.52
C THR A 81 -30.42 22.37 5.45
N LEU A 82 -29.80 22.64 4.30
CA LEU A 82 -28.77 23.66 4.12
C LEU A 82 -29.30 24.86 3.33
N ALA A 83 -28.86 26.08 3.68
CA ALA A 83 -29.16 27.27 2.90
C ALA A 83 -28.30 27.31 1.62
N PRO A 84 -28.78 27.93 0.52
CA PRO A 84 -28.02 28.03 -0.73
C PRO A 84 -26.64 28.69 -0.57
N THR A 85 -26.47 29.56 0.44
CA THR A 85 -25.22 30.25 0.76
C THR A 85 -24.27 29.44 1.64
N ASP A 86 -24.73 28.35 2.23
CA ASP A 86 -23.89 27.52 3.10
C ASP A 86 -22.78 26.86 2.28
N LEU A 87 -21.61 26.70 2.89
CA LEU A 87 -20.46 26.11 2.22
C LEU A 87 -20.50 24.59 2.35
N ILE A 88 -20.44 23.91 1.20
CA ILE A 88 -20.43 22.46 1.09
C ILE A 88 -19.20 21.99 0.30
N ARG A 89 -18.74 20.78 0.61
CA ARG A 89 -17.69 20.08 -0.11
C ARG A 89 -18.10 18.63 -0.29
N PHE A 90 -18.00 18.14 -1.53
CA PHE A 90 -18.20 16.75 -1.83
C PHE A 90 -16.87 15.98 -1.77
N TYR A 91 -16.90 14.78 -1.20
CA TYR A 91 -15.71 13.99 -0.88
C TYR A 91 -16.02 12.49 -0.90
N ILE A 92 -15.29 11.72 -1.72
CA ILE A 92 -15.32 10.26 -1.77
C ILE A 92 -13.98 9.74 -1.29
N GLN A 93 -14.00 8.85 -0.31
CA GLN A 93 -12.84 8.14 0.19
C GLN A 93 -13.11 6.65 0.17
N ASP A 94 -12.17 5.90 -0.39
CA ASP A 94 -12.18 4.45 -0.49
C ASP A 94 -10.76 3.95 -0.24
N ASP A 95 -10.62 2.78 0.37
CA ASP A 95 -9.32 2.18 0.69
C ASP A 95 -8.51 1.83 -0.57
N HIS A 96 -9.17 1.78 -1.74
CA HIS A 96 -8.55 1.53 -3.04
C HIS A 96 -8.23 2.81 -3.84
N LEU A 97 -8.50 4.00 -3.30
CA LEU A 97 -8.12 5.28 -3.91
C LEU A 97 -6.84 5.83 -3.26
N ASP A 98 -5.82 6.11 -4.07
CA ASP A 98 -4.57 6.73 -3.59
C ASP A 98 -4.82 8.12 -2.97
N HIS A 99 -5.77 8.86 -3.55
CA HIS A 99 -6.25 10.14 -3.04
C HIS A 99 -7.78 10.21 -3.10
N PRO A 100 -8.41 10.84 -2.11
CA PRO A 100 -9.86 11.00 -2.12
C PRO A 100 -10.31 11.90 -3.27
N ILE A 101 -11.41 11.53 -3.93
CA ILE A 101 -12.04 12.35 -4.97
C ILE A 101 -12.78 13.46 -4.24
N SER A 102 -12.42 14.72 -4.51
CA SER A 102 -13.02 15.82 -3.77
C SER A 102 -13.19 17.06 -4.62
N THR A 103 -14.35 17.71 -4.47
CA THR A 103 -14.56 19.04 -5.00
C THR A 103 -13.85 20.09 -4.15
N THR A 104 -13.71 21.31 -4.67
CA THR A 104 -13.44 22.47 -3.83
C THR A 104 -14.63 22.75 -2.91
N ILE A 105 -14.40 23.51 -1.83
CA ILE A 105 -15.49 24.06 -1.01
C ILE A 105 -16.23 25.10 -1.86
N MET A 106 -17.55 25.04 -1.90
CA MET A 106 -18.40 25.95 -2.66
C MET A 106 -19.73 26.19 -1.97
N PRO A 107 -20.48 27.26 -2.31
CA PRO A 107 -21.86 27.43 -1.89
C PRO A 107 -22.73 26.25 -2.33
N VAL A 108 -23.75 25.89 -1.54
CA VAL A 108 -24.74 24.87 -1.92
C VAL A 108 -25.43 25.21 -3.25
N SER A 109 -25.68 26.50 -3.53
CA SER A 109 -26.21 26.97 -4.82
C SER A 109 -25.36 26.56 -6.02
N ASP A 110 -24.07 26.35 -5.80
CA ASP A 110 -23.08 26.08 -6.83
C ASP A 110 -22.79 24.58 -6.97
N LEU A 111 -23.34 23.74 -6.10
CA LEU A 111 -23.15 22.30 -6.09
C LEU A 111 -24.10 21.64 -7.11
N ILE A 112 -23.62 21.53 -8.35
CA ILE A 112 -24.33 20.80 -9.42
C ILE A 112 -23.67 19.44 -9.70
N ILE A 113 -24.48 18.48 -10.15
CA ILE A 113 -24.04 17.12 -10.48
C ILE A 113 -22.84 17.09 -11.43
N GLU A 114 -22.79 17.98 -12.42
CA GLU A 114 -21.70 18.04 -13.39
C GLU A 114 -20.34 18.33 -12.75
N LYS A 115 -20.29 19.11 -11.66
CA LYS A 115 -19.04 19.37 -10.92
C LYS A 115 -18.55 18.12 -10.20
N ILE A 116 -19.46 17.34 -9.64
CA ILE A 116 -19.13 16.06 -8.98
C ILE A 116 -18.67 15.04 -10.01
N LEU A 117 -19.42 14.87 -11.11
CA LEU A 117 -19.07 13.96 -12.20
C LEU A 117 -17.72 14.33 -12.83
N THR A 118 -17.42 15.63 -12.96
CA THR A 118 -16.11 16.09 -13.45
C THR A 118 -14.97 15.61 -12.56
N GLU A 119 -15.07 15.73 -11.24
CA GLU A 119 -14.02 15.24 -10.32
C GLU A 119 -13.87 13.71 -10.37
N ILE A 120 -14.97 12.97 -10.54
CA ILE A 120 -14.93 11.50 -10.68
C ILE A 120 -14.27 11.09 -12.01
N LEU A 121 -14.60 11.79 -13.11
CA LEU A 121 -14.06 11.51 -14.44
C LEU A 121 -12.57 11.89 -14.56
N LYS A 122 -12.08 12.87 -13.78
CA LYS A 122 -10.64 13.19 -13.73
C LYS A 122 -9.79 11.99 -13.32
N VAL A 123 -10.33 11.07 -12.51
CA VAL A 123 -9.63 9.88 -12.03
C VAL A 123 -9.72 8.71 -13.02
N THR A 124 -10.65 8.74 -13.97
CA THR A 124 -10.97 7.60 -14.85
C THR A 124 -11.14 7.99 -16.33
N TYR A 125 -10.36 8.95 -16.83
CA TYR A 125 -10.46 9.32 -18.25
C TYR A 125 -9.75 8.31 -19.16
N LYS A 126 -10.54 7.50 -19.88
CA LYS A 126 -10.09 6.69 -21.00
C LYS A 126 -10.62 7.29 -22.30
N GLY A 127 -9.70 7.78 -23.14
CA GLY A 127 -10.04 8.27 -24.49
C GLY A 127 -10.58 7.15 -25.40
N LYS A 128 -11.11 7.55 -26.57
CA LYS A 128 -11.55 6.59 -27.61
C LYS A 128 -10.45 5.58 -27.93
N GLU A 129 -10.85 4.33 -28.16
CA GLU A 129 -9.92 3.27 -28.52
C GLU A 129 -9.21 3.62 -29.83
N ARG A 130 -7.88 3.66 -29.77
CA ARG A 130 -6.98 3.98 -30.88
C ARG A 130 -5.84 2.96 -30.90
N PRO A 131 -5.25 2.69 -32.07
CA PRO A 131 -4.12 1.76 -32.19
C PRO A 131 -2.89 2.21 -31.40
N LEU A 132 -2.73 3.52 -31.20
CA LEU A 132 -1.72 4.11 -30.32
C LEU A 132 -2.39 4.62 -29.06
N ARG A 133 -1.88 4.17 -27.90
CA ARG A 133 -2.33 4.60 -26.58
C ARG A 133 -1.21 5.37 -25.88
N ILE A 134 -1.58 6.46 -25.21
CA ILE A 134 -0.69 7.21 -24.32
C ILE A 134 -1.30 7.12 -22.93
N ASN A 135 -0.50 6.71 -21.94
CA ASN A 135 -0.91 6.64 -20.55
C ASN A 135 -0.33 7.85 -19.82
N LEU A 136 -1.18 8.65 -19.18
CA LEU A 136 -0.80 9.86 -18.48
C LEU A 136 -1.19 9.72 -17.01
N TRP A 137 -0.29 10.08 -16.12
CA TRP A 137 -0.57 10.23 -14.70
C TRP A 137 -0.75 11.71 -14.41
N HIS A 138 -1.92 12.09 -13.90
CA HIS A 138 -2.22 13.47 -13.54
C HIS A 138 -2.14 13.65 -12.03
N HIS A 139 -1.25 14.54 -11.58
CA HIS A 139 -1.10 14.93 -10.18
C HIS A 139 -0.60 16.38 -10.12
N ASP A 140 -0.96 17.12 -9.06
CA ASP A 140 -0.52 18.51 -8.84
C ASP A 140 -0.66 19.45 -10.05
N ASN A 141 -1.73 19.28 -10.83
CA ASN A 141 -1.99 20.04 -12.08
C ASN A 141 -0.87 19.86 -13.14
N HIS A 142 -0.18 18.72 -13.10
CA HIS A 142 0.87 18.28 -14.01
C HIS A 142 0.53 16.91 -14.61
N TYR A 143 1.03 16.62 -15.81
CA TYR A 143 0.87 15.33 -16.48
C TYR A 143 2.22 14.66 -16.69
N ASP A 144 2.43 13.53 -16.03
CA ASP A 144 3.56 12.65 -16.27
C ASP A 144 3.21 11.56 -17.27
N VAL A 145 4.13 11.28 -18.20
CA VAL A 145 3.96 10.20 -19.17
C VAL A 145 4.34 8.86 -18.53
N ILE A 146 3.38 7.94 -18.45
CA ILE A 146 3.64 6.57 -18.02
C ILE A 146 4.24 5.78 -19.18
N LYS A 147 5.58 5.71 -19.23
CA LYS A 147 6.33 4.97 -20.26
C LYS A 147 6.17 3.45 -20.15
N SER A 148 5.89 2.95 -18.95
CA SER A 148 5.73 1.52 -18.66
C SER A 148 4.62 1.33 -17.63
N VAL A 149 3.43 0.94 -18.08
CA VAL A 149 2.26 0.75 -17.20
C VAL A 149 2.54 -0.34 -16.16
N LYS A 150 3.17 -1.44 -16.55
CA LYS A 150 3.60 -2.48 -15.60
C LYS A 150 4.60 -1.96 -14.57
N GLY A 151 5.51 -1.05 -14.97
CA GLY A 151 6.47 -0.43 -14.06
C GLY A 151 5.81 0.53 -13.09
N PHE A 152 4.83 1.30 -13.57
CA PHE A 152 4.01 2.19 -12.75
C PHE A 152 3.26 1.43 -11.65
N PHE A 153 2.65 0.29 -11.98
CA PHE A 153 1.99 -0.59 -11.01
C PHE A 153 2.93 -1.56 -10.28
N GLY A 154 4.26 -1.39 -10.37
CA GLY A 154 5.22 -2.26 -9.69
C GLY A 154 5.08 -3.76 -9.98
N SER A 155 4.53 -4.12 -11.14
CA SER A 155 4.13 -5.49 -11.47
C SER A 155 4.90 -6.05 -12.67
N SER A 156 5.03 -7.38 -12.73
CA SER A 156 5.74 -8.05 -13.82
C SER A 156 5.02 -7.94 -15.16
N TYR A 157 3.69 -7.89 -15.12
CA TYR A 157 2.83 -7.80 -16.29
C TYR A 157 1.63 -6.88 -16.04
N TYR A 158 1.00 -6.46 -17.13
CA TYR A 158 -0.21 -5.65 -17.12
C TYR A 158 -1.12 -6.08 -18.28
N CYS A 159 -2.41 -6.24 -18.01
CA CYS A 159 -3.40 -6.65 -18.98
C CYS A 159 -4.09 -5.41 -19.56
N GLU A 160 -3.85 -5.07 -20.83
CA GLU A 160 -4.45 -3.88 -21.46
C GLU A 160 -5.95 -3.99 -21.73
N ASN A 161 -6.49 -5.21 -21.70
CA ASN A 161 -7.89 -5.50 -22.00
C ASN A 161 -8.80 -5.42 -20.77
N CYS A 162 -8.23 -5.72 -19.61
CA CYS A 162 -8.91 -5.78 -18.34
C CYS A 162 -8.34 -4.78 -17.33
N GLU A 163 -7.30 -4.04 -17.72
CA GLU A 163 -6.67 -2.93 -17.00
C GLU A 163 -6.20 -3.30 -15.60
N LYS A 164 -5.66 -4.51 -15.48
CA LYS A 164 -5.19 -5.06 -14.20
C LYS A 164 -3.71 -5.44 -14.26
N PRO A 165 -2.91 -5.03 -13.26
CA PRO A 165 -1.57 -5.57 -13.07
C PRO A 165 -1.63 -7.03 -12.58
N TYR A 166 -0.59 -7.81 -12.89
CA TYR A 166 -0.46 -9.17 -12.38
C TYR A 166 1.01 -9.64 -12.37
N SER A 167 1.31 -10.60 -11.48
CA SER A 167 2.69 -11.08 -11.25
C SER A 167 3.09 -12.24 -12.16
N HIS A 168 2.14 -13.10 -12.54
CA HIS A 168 2.41 -14.31 -13.33
C HIS A 168 1.38 -14.46 -14.45
N CYS A 169 1.82 -14.74 -15.67
CA CYS A 169 0.91 -14.85 -16.82
C CYS A 169 -0.06 -16.03 -16.69
N GLU A 170 0.34 -17.10 -16.01
CA GLU A 170 -0.46 -18.29 -15.71
C GLU A 170 -1.51 -18.03 -14.62
N ALA A 171 -1.36 -16.94 -13.86
CA ALA A 171 -2.29 -16.54 -12.82
C ALA A 171 -3.44 -15.69 -13.33
N HIS A 172 -3.23 -15.04 -14.46
CA HIS A 172 -4.15 -14.04 -14.94
C HIS A 172 -5.26 -14.67 -15.78
N GLN A 173 -6.50 -14.47 -15.34
CA GLN A 173 -7.70 -14.91 -16.05
C GLN A 173 -8.38 -13.71 -16.72
N CYS A 174 -7.91 -13.34 -17.91
CA CYS A 174 -8.56 -12.29 -18.70
C CYS A 174 -9.86 -12.82 -19.32
N PRO A 175 -11.03 -12.19 -19.11
CA PRO A 175 -12.30 -12.63 -19.69
C PRO A 175 -12.30 -12.65 -21.24
N LYS A 176 -11.45 -11.83 -21.85
CA LYS A 176 -11.35 -11.71 -23.32
C LYS A 176 -10.26 -12.59 -23.93
N ALA A 177 -9.55 -13.39 -23.12
CA ALA A 177 -8.51 -14.30 -23.59
C ALA A 177 -8.92 -15.75 -23.37
N CYS A 178 -8.40 -16.65 -24.21
CA CYS A 178 -8.57 -18.08 -24.03
C CYS A 178 -7.94 -18.54 -22.72
N TYR A 179 -8.71 -19.19 -21.84
CA TYR A 179 -8.16 -19.73 -20.59
C TYR A 179 -7.06 -20.77 -20.80
N ILE A 180 -7.04 -21.46 -21.96
CA ILE A 180 -6.07 -22.53 -22.25
C ILE A 180 -4.75 -21.97 -22.79
N CYS A 181 -4.79 -21.23 -23.91
CA CYS A 181 -3.60 -20.74 -24.59
C CYS A 181 -3.31 -19.24 -24.38
N LEU A 182 -4.12 -18.54 -23.58
CA LEU A 182 -4.01 -17.12 -23.23
C LEU A 182 -4.06 -16.12 -24.41
N ARG A 183 -4.40 -16.60 -25.62
CA ARG A 183 -4.57 -15.73 -26.81
C ARG A 183 -5.94 -15.06 -26.79
N MET A 184 -5.98 -13.81 -27.25
CA MET A 184 -7.21 -13.02 -27.40
C MET A 184 -8.16 -13.59 -28.45
N SER A 185 -7.59 -14.05 -29.57
CA SER A 185 -8.34 -14.73 -30.63
C SER A 185 -8.03 -16.22 -30.59
N CYS A 186 -9.01 -17.00 -30.13
CA CYS A 186 -8.93 -18.46 -30.09
C CYS A 186 -10.28 -19.05 -30.50
N PRO A 187 -10.55 -19.14 -31.82
CA PRO A 187 -11.82 -19.67 -32.29
C PRO A 187 -11.97 -21.15 -31.88
N PRO A 188 -13.19 -21.55 -31.48
CA PRO A 188 -13.49 -22.95 -31.22
C PRO A 188 -13.41 -23.75 -32.52
N GLY A 189 -13.03 -25.01 -32.40
CA GLY A 189 -12.99 -25.99 -33.47
C GLY A 189 -13.22 -27.37 -32.87
N GLN A 190 -12.55 -28.39 -33.40
CA GLN A 190 -12.60 -29.72 -32.80
C GLN A 190 -11.82 -29.72 -31.46
N PRO A 191 -12.49 -29.98 -30.31
CA PRO A 191 -11.80 -29.98 -29.03
C PRO A 191 -10.85 -31.17 -28.91
N GLN A 192 -9.66 -30.93 -28.36
CA GLN A 192 -8.63 -31.95 -28.15
C GLN A 192 -8.10 -31.89 -26.72
N ARG A 193 -8.20 -33.00 -25.99
CA ARG A 193 -7.62 -33.09 -24.64
C ARG A 193 -6.12 -33.34 -24.73
N CYS A 194 -5.35 -32.51 -24.03
CA CYS A 194 -3.90 -32.67 -23.97
C CYS A 194 -3.51 -33.84 -23.08
N LYS A 195 -2.65 -34.73 -23.56
CA LYS A 195 -2.19 -35.92 -22.82
C LYS A 195 -1.22 -35.59 -21.67
N ASP A 196 -0.52 -34.46 -21.75
CA ASP A 196 0.52 -34.10 -20.78
C ASP A 196 -0.02 -33.27 -19.62
N CYS A 197 -0.98 -32.38 -19.87
CA CYS A 197 -1.54 -31.47 -18.87
C CYS A 197 -3.04 -31.69 -18.60
N ASP A 198 -3.68 -32.64 -19.30
CA ASP A 198 -5.10 -32.99 -19.17
C ASP A 198 -6.11 -31.87 -19.45
N ARG A 199 -5.66 -30.68 -19.85
CA ARG A 199 -6.52 -29.56 -20.24
C ARG A 199 -7.19 -29.82 -21.58
N LEU A 200 -8.45 -29.43 -21.71
CA LEU A 200 -9.22 -29.53 -22.95
C LEU A 200 -8.98 -28.29 -23.84
N CYS A 201 -8.22 -28.45 -24.91
CA CYS A 201 -7.99 -27.39 -25.88
C CYS A 201 -9.22 -27.25 -26.78
N VAL A 202 -9.62 -26.01 -27.08
CA VAL A 202 -10.84 -25.72 -27.84
C VAL A 202 -10.73 -25.97 -29.35
N SER A 203 -9.51 -26.11 -29.86
CA SER A 203 -9.20 -26.37 -31.28
C SER A 203 -7.76 -26.88 -31.42
N GLU A 204 -7.42 -27.44 -32.59
CA GLU A 204 -6.04 -27.84 -32.90
C GLU A 204 -5.07 -26.64 -32.83
N ARG A 205 -5.50 -25.46 -33.28
CA ARG A 205 -4.70 -24.23 -33.14
C ARG A 205 -4.45 -23.86 -31.68
N CYS A 206 -5.44 -24.05 -30.80
CA CYS A 206 -5.27 -23.89 -29.35
C CYS A 206 -4.28 -24.93 -28.79
N TYR A 207 -4.36 -26.18 -29.28
CA TYR A 207 -3.48 -27.25 -28.89
C TYR A 207 -2.01 -26.93 -29.24
N GLN A 208 -1.74 -26.47 -30.45
CA GLN A 208 -0.37 -26.06 -30.81
C GLN A 208 0.09 -24.82 -30.03
N ALA A 209 -0.79 -23.84 -29.86
CA ALA A 209 -0.46 -22.60 -29.15
C ALA A 209 -0.10 -22.81 -27.67
N HIS A 210 -0.82 -23.67 -26.94
CA HIS A 210 -0.53 -23.89 -25.51
C HIS A 210 0.75 -24.71 -25.27
N LYS A 211 1.20 -25.48 -26.27
CA LYS A 211 2.48 -26.23 -26.26
C LYS A 211 3.65 -25.44 -26.84
N ALA A 212 3.41 -24.30 -27.47
CA ALA A 212 4.47 -23.49 -28.05
C ALA A 212 5.41 -22.95 -26.96
N VAL A 213 6.71 -23.04 -27.24
CA VAL A 213 7.81 -22.42 -26.49
C VAL A 213 8.25 -21.19 -27.28
N THR A 214 8.70 -20.13 -26.61
CA THR A 214 9.22 -18.92 -27.28
C THR A 214 10.65 -18.67 -26.84
N GLU A 215 11.42 -17.91 -27.63
CA GLU A 215 12.80 -17.54 -27.28
C GLU A 215 12.91 -16.86 -25.90
N LYS A 216 11.84 -16.18 -25.46
CA LYS A 216 11.76 -15.51 -24.16
C LYS A 216 11.28 -16.40 -23.03
N ASN A 217 10.70 -17.57 -23.32
CA ASN A 217 10.12 -18.49 -22.34
C ASN A 217 10.47 -19.93 -22.71
N GLU A 218 11.43 -20.52 -21.99
CA GLU A 218 11.87 -21.92 -22.15
C GLU A 218 10.80 -22.97 -21.84
N LYS A 219 9.66 -22.57 -21.26
CA LYS A 219 8.55 -23.45 -20.86
C LYS A 219 7.23 -22.97 -21.47
N SER A 220 6.49 -23.89 -22.07
CA SER A 220 5.15 -23.66 -22.60
C SER A 220 4.10 -23.52 -21.48
N LEU A 221 2.86 -23.15 -21.83
CA LEU A 221 1.76 -23.15 -20.86
C LEU A 221 1.42 -24.57 -20.38
N CYS A 222 1.58 -25.57 -21.25
CA CYS A 222 1.43 -27.00 -20.93
C CYS A 222 2.41 -27.46 -19.85
N ASP A 223 3.64 -26.95 -19.87
CA ASP A 223 4.69 -27.29 -18.90
C ASP A 223 4.47 -26.64 -17.53
N LYS A 224 3.66 -25.58 -17.48
CA LYS A 224 3.46 -24.79 -16.27
C LYS A 224 2.16 -25.12 -15.55
N ILE A 225 1.12 -25.54 -16.27
CA ILE A 225 -0.23 -25.71 -15.74
C ILE A 225 -0.81 -27.05 -16.19
N TYR A 226 -1.45 -27.79 -15.28
CA TYR A 226 -2.23 -28.99 -15.59
C TYR A 226 -3.62 -28.92 -14.95
N GLN A 227 -4.50 -29.81 -15.38
CA GLN A 227 -5.83 -29.98 -14.82
C GLN A 227 -5.96 -31.37 -14.21
N CYS A 228 -6.39 -31.47 -12.95
CA CYS A 228 -6.67 -32.77 -12.35
C CYS A 228 -7.93 -33.39 -12.97
N ARG A 229 -7.88 -34.67 -13.34
CA ARG A 229 -9.06 -35.39 -13.87
C ARG A 229 -10.16 -35.66 -12.84
N ILE A 230 -9.80 -35.77 -11.57
CA ILE A 230 -10.71 -36.16 -10.49
C ILE A 230 -11.41 -34.93 -9.91
N CYS A 231 -10.66 -33.93 -9.44
CA CYS A 231 -11.25 -32.71 -8.86
C CYS A 231 -11.45 -31.56 -9.87
N CYS A 232 -11.11 -31.77 -11.14
CA CYS A 232 -11.20 -30.77 -12.21
C CYS A 232 -10.40 -29.47 -12.00
N LYS A 233 -9.65 -29.35 -10.90
CA LYS A 233 -8.89 -28.15 -10.54
C LYS A 233 -7.73 -27.91 -11.51
N VAL A 234 -7.56 -26.65 -11.92
CA VAL A 234 -6.42 -26.19 -12.71
C VAL A 234 -5.32 -25.75 -11.74
N ILE A 235 -4.15 -26.36 -11.85
CA ILE A 235 -3.07 -26.27 -10.86
C ILE A 235 -1.75 -25.95 -11.57
N ARG A 236 -0.95 -25.06 -10.96
CA ARG A 236 0.39 -24.77 -11.46
C ARG A 236 1.39 -25.81 -10.96
N ARG A 237 2.27 -26.31 -11.83
CA ARG A 237 3.25 -27.34 -11.49
C ARG A 237 4.29 -26.89 -10.46
N ASN A 238 4.54 -25.59 -10.35
CA ASN A 238 5.41 -25.02 -9.32
C ASN A 238 4.75 -25.00 -7.93
N GLU A 239 3.41 -24.97 -7.86
CA GLU A 239 2.65 -25.03 -6.62
C GLU A 239 2.50 -26.48 -6.15
N CYS A 240 2.17 -27.39 -7.08
CA CYS A 240 2.04 -28.82 -6.82
C CYS A 240 2.33 -29.61 -8.10
N ARG A 241 3.31 -30.51 -8.07
CA ARG A 241 3.58 -31.40 -9.21
C ARG A 241 2.41 -32.37 -9.44
N GLN A 242 2.13 -32.69 -10.70
CA GLN A 242 0.96 -33.49 -11.07
C GLN A 242 0.96 -34.87 -10.41
N GLU A 243 2.14 -35.51 -10.33
CA GLU A 243 2.34 -36.81 -9.69
C GLU A 243 2.19 -36.79 -8.16
N LEU A 244 2.29 -35.62 -7.53
CA LEU A 244 2.12 -35.44 -6.07
C LEU A 244 0.73 -34.96 -5.69
N HIS A 245 -0.12 -34.66 -6.67
CA HIS A 245 -1.43 -34.09 -6.41
C HIS A 245 -2.36 -35.10 -5.74
N ARG A 246 -2.89 -34.71 -4.58
CA ARG A 246 -3.99 -35.41 -3.90
C ARG A 246 -5.21 -34.50 -3.85
N CYS A 247 -6.33 -34.96 -4.40
CA CYS A 247 -7.60 -34.22 -4.35
C CYS A 247 -8.00 -33.98 -2.89
N GLY A 248 -8.63 -32.82 -2.63
CA GLY A 248 -9.00 -32.41 -1.26
C GLY A 248 -7.85 -31.84 -0.41
N THR A 249 -6.60 -31.88 -0.89
CA THR A 249 -5.47 -31.26 -0.19
C THR A 249 -5.25 -29.80 -0.60
N THR A 250 -4.79 -28.99 0.35
CA THR A 250 -4.34 -27.61 0.15
C THR A 250 -2.92 -27.45 0.67
N LYS A 251 -2.21 -26.43 0.19
CA LYS A 251 -0.86 -26.14 0.66
C LYS A 251 -0.93 -25.29 1.93
N CYS A 252 -0.36 -25.76 3.03
CA CYS A 252 -0.25 -24.96 4.24
C CYS A 252 0.76 -23.81 4.04
N PRO A 253 0.39 -22.54 4.30
CA PRO A 253 1.27 -21.39 4.10
C PRO A 253 2.49 -21.39 5.04
N SER A 254 2.36 -22.00 6.22
CA SER A 254 3.42 -22.02 7.23
C SER A 254 4.45 -23.12 6.99
N CYS A 255 4.00 -24.35 6.69
CA CYS A 255 4.91 -25.49 6.49
C CYS A 255 5.19 -25.83 5.02
N ASN A 256 4.49 -25.23 4.07
CA ASN A 256 4.57 -25.48 2.63
C ASN A 256 4.25 -26.92 2.19
N GLN A 257 3.67 -27.75 3.06
CA GLN A 257 3.24 -29.12 2.72
C GLN A 257 1.79 -29.15 2.21
N CYS A 258 1.48 -30.04 1.28
CA CYS A 258 0.12 -30.28 0.80
C CYS A 258 -0.59 -31.27 1.73
N MET A 259 -1.68 -30.83 2.35
CA MET A 259 -2.35 -31.52 3.45
C MET A 259 -3.86 -31.31 3.33
N ILE A 260 -4.67 -32.19 3.94
CA ILE A 260 -6.10 -31.92 4.11
C ILE A 260 -6.24 -30.87 5.20
N ALA A 261 -6.90 -29.75 4.91
CA ALA A 261 -6.93 -28.59 5.81
C ALA A 261 -7.49 -28.93 7.21
N THR A 262 -8.48 -29.82 7.28
CA THR A 262 -9.14 -30.24 8.52
C THR A 262 -8.28 -31.16 9.41
N GLU A 263 -7.25 -31.80 8.85
CA GLU A 263 -6.41 -32.79 9.55
C GLU A 263 -4.99 -32.27 9.79
N HIS A 264 -4.68 -31.05 9.35
CA HIS A 264 -3.32 -30.54 9.39
C HIS A 264 -2.96 -29.88 10.72
N PHE A 265 -2.14 -30.56 11.52
CA PHE A 265 -1.45 -29.97 12.67
C PHE A 265 -0.12 -29.33 12.21
N CYS A 266 -0.11 -28.01 12.01
CA CYS A 266 1.09 -27.28 11.58
C CYS A 266 1.98 -26.91 12.78
N TYR A 267 3.05 -27.64 13.01
CA TYR A 267 4.03 -27.30 14.04
C TYR A 267 4.98 -26.18 13.58
N LEU A 268 5.39 -25.31 14.51
CA LEU A 268 6.41 -24.28 14.28
C LEU A 268 7.71 -24.93 13.81
N LYS A 269 8.19 -24.54 12.62
CA LYS A 269 9.48 -25.03 12.11
C LYS A 269 10.63 -24.36 12.85
N LYS A 270 11.62 -25.15 13.26
CA LYS A 270 12.90 -24.64 13.72
C LYS A 270 13.56 -23.88 12.57
N MET A 271 13.68 -22.57 12.71
CA MET A 271 14.38 -21.73 11.73
C MET A 271 15.89 -21.87 11.94
N SER A 272 16.64 -22.10 10.88
CA SER A 272 18.10 -22.00 10.95
C SER A 272 18.50 -20.54 11.18
N PRO A 273 19.43 -20.25 12.10
CA PRO A 273 19.90 -18.89 12.32
C PRO A 273 20.49 -18.31 11.03
N LYS A 274 20.18 -17.04 10.73
CA LYS A 274 20.78 -16.33 9.60
C LYS A 274 22.27 -16.11 9.87
N ARG A 275 23.11 -16.13 8.83
CA ARG A 275 24.52 -15.75 8.96
C ARG A 275 24.63 -14.31 9.47
N PRO A 276 25.45 -14.03 10.49
CA PRO A 276 25.72 -12.67 10.94
C PRO A 276 26.23 -11.80 9.78
N ASN A 277 25.85 -10.53 9.73
CA ASN A 277 26.42 -9.55 8.81
C ASN A 277 26.62 -8.22 9.55
N GLU A 278 27.61 -7.45 9.10
CA GLU A 278 27.98 -6.17 9.71
C GLU A 278 27.23 -4.97 9.11
N ARG A 279 26.21 -5.21 8.27
CA ARG A 279 25.43 -4.14 7.64
C ARG A 279 24.39 -3.60 8.62
N LEU A 280 24.87 -3.09 9.74
CA LEU A 280 24.06 -2.54 10.81
C LEU A 280 24.38 -1.05 11.00
N ILE A 281 23.33 -0.28 11.20
CA ILE A 281 23.40 1.13 11.59
C ILE A 281 22.59 1.26 12.87
N PHE A 282 23.22 1.74 13.92
CA PHE A 282 22.58 2.09 15.18
C PHE A 282 22.28 3.59 15.15
N PHE A 283 21.12 4.03 15.62
CA PHE A 283 20.78 5.45 15.56
C PHE A 283 19.87 5.89 16.71
N GLY A 284 19.84 7.20 16.93
CA GLY A 284 18.90 7.82 17.87
C GLY A 284 18.61 9.25 17.47
N PHE A 285 17.38 9.69 17.76
CA PHE A 285 16.92 11.06 17.56
C PHE A 285 16.81 11.82 18.88
N GLU A 286 17.18 13.09 18.80
CA GLU A 286 16.94 14.09 19.83
C GLU A 286 15.83 15.02 19.38
N MET A 287 15.05 15.48 20.35
CA MET A 287 13.86 16.27 20.09
C MET A 287 13.92 17.63 20.77
N ASP A 288 13.54 18.66 20.02
CA ASP A 288 13.04 19.93 20.55
C ASP A 288 11.53 19.81 20.72
N GLN A 289 11.01 20.21 21.88
CA GLN A 289 9.58 20.19 22.19
C GLN A 289 9.06 21.55 22.68
N SER A 290 9.84 22.61 22.49
CA SER A 290 9.52 23.97 22.95
C SER A 290 8.27 24.57 22.28
N SER A 291 7.93 24.11 21.07
CA SER A 291 6.73 24.52 20.35
C SER A 291 5.46 23.82 20.80
N GLY A 292 5.55 22.82 21.69
CA GLY A 292 4.45 21.89 22.00
C GLY A 292 4.31 20.72 21.02
N GLU A 293 5.14 20.69 19.97
CA GLU A 293 5.28 19.55 19.04
C GLU A 293 6.70 18.98 19.14
N HIS A 294 6.85 17.67 19.00
CA HIS A 294 8.17 17.03 18.96
C HIS A 294 8.80 17.23 17.58
N ILE A 295 9.97 17.88 17.53
CA ILE A 295 10.74 18.13 16.33
C ILE A 295 12.13 17.51 16.48
N VAL A 296 12.51 16.64 15.54
CA VAL A 296 13.85 16.04 15.52
C VAL A 296 14.90 17.11 15.22
N ASN A 297 15.67 17.53 16.22
CA ASN A 297 16.66 18.61 16.10
C ASN A 297 18.11 18.10 16.06
N PHE A 298 18.34 16.86 16.45
CA PHE A 298 19.64 16.19 16.27
C PHE A 298 19.42 14.69 16.02
N ALA A 299 20.31 14.09 15.21
CA ALA A 299 20.37 12.65 15.07
C ALA A 299 21.83 12.18 15.06
N LEU A 300 22.08 11.05 15.69
CA LEU A 300 23.33 10.31 15.55
C LEU A 300 23.04 8.97 14.89
N ALA A 301 23.83 8.62 13.88
CA ALA A 301 23.97 7.27 13.38
C ALA A 301 25.38 6.73 13.66
N GLN A 302 25.51 5.44 13.97
CA GLN A 302 26.76 4.74 14.16
C GLN A 302 26.74 3.41 13.40
N TYR A 303 27.77 3.16 12.59
CA TYR A 303 27.95 1.87 11.93
C TYR A 303 28.47 0.81 12.89
N ALA A 304 28.35 -0.47 12.53
CA ALA A 304 28.89 -1.58 13.32
C ALA A 304 30.42 -1.48 13.57
N ASP A 305 31.17 -0.82 12.69
CA ASP A 305 32.61 -0.58 12.83
C ASP A 305 32.95 0.58 13.79
N GLY A 306 31.94 1.26 14.33
CA GLY A 306 32.07 2.38 15.26
C GLY A 306 32.07 3.76 14.59
N THR A 307 32.10 3.84 13.25
CA THR A 307 32.07 5.12 12.52
C THR A 307 30.76 5.86 12.79
N GLU A 308 30.84 7.14 13.14
CA GLU A 308 29.68 7.97 13.50
C GLU A 308 29.32 8.99 12.40
N LYS A 309 28.02 9.26 12.23
CA LYS A 309 27.47 10.33 11.40
C LYS A 309 26.48 11.15 12.22
N LYS A 310 26.69 12.46 12.25
CA LYS A 310 25.89 13.43 13.03
C LYS A 310 25.05 14.30 12.10
N PHE A 311 23.82 14.59 12.51
CA PHE A 311 22.88 15.44 11.79
C PHE A 311 22.35 16.51 12.74
N GLY A 312 22.45 17.79 12.35
CA GLY A 312 21.93 18.94 13.11
C GLY A 312 20.45 19.24 12.80
N TYR A 313 19.99 20.47 13.06
CA TYR A 313 18.57 20.89 13.14
C TYR A 313 17.56 20.34 12.11
N SER A 314 17.96 20.02 10.88
CA SER A 314 17.15 19.29 9.90
C SER A 314 17.40 17.78 9.99
N ALA A 315 17.45 17.26 11.22
CA ALA A 315 18.09 15.98 11.51
C ALA A 315 17.33 14.81 10.88
N CYS A 316 16.00 14.79 11.03
CA CYS A 316 15.18 13.73 10.44
C CYS A 316 15.31 13.68 8.92
N GLU A 317 15.21 14.83 8.23
CA GLU A 317 15.27 14.89 6.77
C GLU A 317 16.65 14.45 6.26
N ASN A 318 17.72 14.99 6.85
CA ASN A 318 19.09 14.68 6.45
C ASN A 318 19.48 13.22 6.78
N PHE A 319 19.04 12.72 7.93
CA PHE A 319 19.25 11.33 8.32
C PHE A 319 18.55 10.39 7.35
N CYS A 320 17.27 10.63 7.04
CA CYS A 320 16.53 9.77 6.12
C CYS A 320 17.13 9.83 4.71
N ALA A 321 17.43 11.02 4.20
CA ALA A 321 18.08 11.17 2.90
C ALA A 321 19.41 10.43 2.82
N TRP A 322 20.20 10.45 3.90
CA TRP A 322 21.44 9.69 4.01
C TRP A 322 21.21 8.17 4.09
N LEU A 323 20.30 7.71 4.96
CA LEU A 323 20.00 6.29 5.18
C LEU A 323 19.51 5.60 3.89
N TYR A 324 18.78 6.33 3.05
CA TYR A 324 18.21 5.82 1.82
C TYR A 324 19.11 6.01 0.58
N THR A 325 20.41 6.19 0.78
CA THR A 325 21.38 6.16 -0.32
C THR A 325 21.66 4.72 -0.80
N PRO A 326 22.06 4.52 -2.08
CA PRO A 326 22.39 3.20 -2.62
C PRO A 326 23.48 2.43 -1.84
N GLU A 327 24.35 3.15 -1.14
CA GLU A 327 25.44 2.62 -0.31
C GLU A 327 24.92 1.75 0.85
N HIS A 328 23.74 2.07 1.38
CA HIS A 328 23.12 1.34 2.48
C HIS A 328 22.23 0.17 2.03
N LYS A 329 22.35 -0.27 0.78
CA LYS A 329 21.58 -1.41 0.27
C LYS A 329 21.80 -2.68 1.11
N GLY A 330 20.72 -3.16 1.70
CA GLY A 330 20.69 -4.36 2.54
C GLY A 330 21.09 -4.13 4.00
N PHE A 331 21.22 -2.87 4.43
CA PHE A 331 21.49 -2.55 5.84
C PHE A 331 20.26 -2.73 6.73
N THR A 332 20.51 -2.98 8.01
CA THR A 332 19.49 -2.97 9.07
C THR A 332 19.78 -1.82 10.02
N ALA A 333 18.90 -0.82 10.02
CA ALA A 333 18.92 0.29 10.96
C ALA A 333 18.22 -0.15 12.27
N ILE A 334 18.85 0.12 13.39
CA ILE A 334 18.43 -0.29 14.73
C ILE A 334 18.40 0.97 15.58
N ALA A 335 17.31 1.21 16.29
CA ALA A 335 17.25 2.22 17.32
C ALA A 335 16.45 1.70 18.51
N ARG A 336 16.57 2.41 19.61
CA ARG A 336 15.91 2.05 20.85
C ARG A 336 14.48 2.60 20.88
N ASN A 337 13.50 1.72 21.08
CA ASN A 337 12.09 2.10 21.22
C ASN A 337 11.52 2.82 19.97
N ILE A 338 11.97 2.42 18.78
CA ILE A 338 11.41 2.92 17.49
C ILE A 338 9.89 2.85 17.48
N LYS A 339 9.35 1.74 18.00
CA LYS A 339 7.92 1.44 17.94
C LYS A 339 7.03 2.46 18.64
N GLY A 340 7.58 3.14 19.66
CA GLY A 340 6.87 4.15 20.44
C GLY A 340 7.28 5.58 20.12
N PHE A 341 8.35 5.80 19.34
CA PHE A 341 8.90 7.15 19.16
C PHE A 341 9.54 7.39 17.78
N ASP A 342 10.82 7.11 17.58
CA ASP A 342 11.60 7.48 16.39
C ASP A 342 10.98 7.00 15.07
N GLY A 343 10.31 5.84 15.11
CA GLY A 343 9.69 5.23 13.94
C GLY A 343 8.61 6.09 13.30
N GLN A 344 7.90 6.91 14.07
CA GLN A 344 6.84 7.79 13.57
C GLN A 344 7.40 8.86 12.63
N PHE A 345 8.56 9.44 12.96
CA PHE A 345 9.21 10.45 12.13
C PHE A 345 9.74 9.87 10.83
N ILE A 346 10.34 8.68 10.89
CA ILE A 346 10.82 7.99 9.69
C ILE A 346 9.65 7.59 8.80
N MET A 347 8.56 7.06 9.37
CA MET A 347 7.35 6.71 8.63
C MET A 347 6.75 7.94 7.93
N ALA A 348 6.60 9.06 8.66
CA ALA A 348 6.12 10.31 8.11
C ALA A 348 6.99 10.82 6.96
N TRP A 349 8.32 10.71 7.09
CA TRP A 349 9.24 11.10 6.03
C TRP A 349 9.07 10.23 4.78
N ILE A 350 8.99 8.90 4.91
CA ILE A 350 8.80 7.98 3.77
C ILE A 350 7.47 8.26 3.06
N LEU A 351 6.39 8.45 3.83
CA LEU A 351 5.06 8.77 3.29
C LEU A 351 5.06 10.11 2.53
N LYS A 352 5.78 11.12 3.03
CA LYS A 352 5.95 12.42 2.36
C LYS A 352 6.66 12.30 1.01
N GLN A 353 7.47 11.26 0.80
CA GLN A 353 8.08 10.94 -0.50
C GLN A 353 7.13 10.17 -1.44
N GLY A 354 5.86 9.97 -1.06
CA GLY A 354 4.89 9.19 -1.85
C GLY A 354 5.13 7.68 -1.79
N MET A 355 5.84 7.19 -0.76
CA MET A 355 6.17 5.78 -0.62
C MET A 355 5.40 5.14 0.54
N THR A 356 4.89 3.93 0.33
CA THR A 356 4.21 3.13 1.35
C THR A 356 5.08 1.93 1.75
N PRO A 357 5.79 1.98 2.90
CA PRO A 357 6.61 0.87 3.34
C PRO A 357 5.76 -0.25 3.95
N ASP A 358 6.23 -1.50 3.86
CA ASP A 358 5.67 -2.59 4.64
C ASP A 358 6.02 -2.37 6.12
N VAL A 359 5.07 -2.64 7.02
CA VAL A 359 5.25 -2.46 8.47
C VAL A 359 4.89 -3.76 9.19
N ILE A 360 5.67 -4.08 10.22
CA ILE A 360 5.29 -5.13 11.19
C ILE A 360 4.77 -4.42 12.44
N PRO A 361 3.44 -4.44 12.68
CA PRO A 361 2.85 -3.79 13.85
C PRO A 361 2.81 -4.71 15.08
N ASN A 362 2.68 -4.10 16.26
CA ASN A 362 2.18 -4.74 17.48
C ASN A 362 1.11 -3.83 18.09
N GLY A 363 -0.15 -4.11 17.76
CA GLY A 363 -1.23 -3.14 17.96
C GLY A 363 -0.95 -1.89 17.13
N GLU A 364 -0.93 -0.72 17.79
CA GLU A 364 -0.67 0.58 17.16
C GLU A 364 0.85 0.90 17.05
N LEU A 365 1.71 0.05 17.60
CA LEU A 365 3.16 0.30 17.66
C LEU A 365 3.90 -0.27 16.43
N ILE A 366 4.89 0.47 15.94
CA ILE A 366 5.65 0.13 14.73
C ILE A 366 6.90 -0.70 15.09
N MET A 367 6.81 -2.03 15.13
CA MET A 367 7.97 -2.86 15.50
C MET A 367 9.09 -2.84 14.46
N SER A 368 8.71 -2.78 13.18
CA SER A 368 9.66 -2.76 12.07
C SER A 368 9.08 -2.04 10.85
N ILE A 369 9.94 -1.32 10.14
CA ILE A 369 9.64 -0.67 8.87
C ILE A 369 10.51 -1.32 7.77
N LEU A 370 9.88 -1.68 6.67
CA LEU A 370 10.46 -2.38 5.53
C LEU A 370 10.15 -1.60 4.23
N PRO A 371 10.98 -0.62 3.87
CA PRO A 371 10.81 0.12 2.63
C PRO A 371 10.95 -0.79 1.40
N PRO A 372 10.18 -0.57 0.32
CA PRO A 372 10.14 -1.49 -0.84
C PRO A 372 11.43 -1.47 -1.67
N PHE A 373 12.36 -0.56 -1.37
CA PHE A 373 13.60 -0.33 -2.09
C PHE A 373 14.82 -0.56 -1.18
N LEU A 374 15.99 -0.77 -1.80
CA LEU A 374 17.28 -0.99 -1.13
C LEU A 374 17.37 -2.17 -0.15
N LYS A 375 16.29 -2.92 0.10
CA LYS A 375 16.25 -4.02 1.10
C LYS A 375 16.72 -3.57 2.48
N ILE A 376 16.48 -2.30 2.82
CA ILE A 376 16.77 -1.76 4.15
C ILE A 376 15.70 -2.26 5.12
N ARG A 377 16.07 -2.49 6.37
CA ARG A 377 15.13 -2.82 7.44
C ARG A 377 15.36 -1.89 8.61
N ILE A 378 14.29 -1.42 9.24
CA ILE A 378 14.37 -0.65 10.46
C ILE A 378 13.71 -1.47 11.55
N ILE A 379 14.41 -1.69 12.67
CA ILE A 379 13.94 -2.57 13.75
C ILE A 379 14.13 -1.94 15.13
N ASP A 380 13.17 -2.19 16.02
CA ASP A 380 13.26 -1.76 17.41
C ASP A 380 14.05 -2.75 18.28
N SER A 381 15.14 -2.29 18.89
CA SER A 381 15.95 -3.10 19.82
C SER A 381 15.20 -3.49 21.11
N LEU A 382 14.14 -2.77 21.50
CA LEU A 382 13.31 -3.06 22.68
C LEU A 382 12.55 -4.38 22.57
N ASN A 383 12.37 -4.91 21.35
CA ASN A 383 11.77 -6.22 21.16
C ASN A 383 12.72 -7.38 21.48
N PHE A 384 14.03 -7.12 21.53
CA PHE A 384 15.06 -8.13 21.83
C PHE A 384 15.65 -7.96 23.23
N LEU A 385 15.73 -6.72 23.70
CA LEU A 385 16.22 -6.36 25.04
C LEU A 385 15.13 -5.60 25.78
N PRO A 386 14.16 -6.27 26.42
CA PRO A 386 12.97 -5.63 27.02
C PRO A 386 13.27 -5.05 28.41
N MET A 387 14.32 -4.24 28.54
CA MET A 387 14.77 -3.63 29.81
C MET A 387 15.16 -2.16 29.62
N PRO A 388 15.08 -1.28 30.61
CA PRO A 388 15.58 0.09 30.50
C PRO A 388 17.06 0.16 30.06
N LEU A 389 17.41 1.18 29.27
CA LEU A 389 18.79 1.37 28.79
C LEU A 389 19.80 1.61 29.94
N SER A 390 19.33 2.03 31.12
CA SER A 390 20.15 2.15 32.34
C SER A 390 20.56 0.80 32.92
N GLU A 391 19.78 -0.25 32.71
CA GLU A 391 20.04 -1.59 33.27
C GLU A 391 20.92 -2.43 32.34
N ILE A 392 21.06 -2.02 31.08
CA ILE A 392 21.87 -2.72 30.08
C ILE A 392 23.33 -2.87 30.53
N PRO A 393 24.03 -1.83 31.03
CA PRO A 393 25.40 -2.00 31.51
C PRO A 393 25.53 -3.09 32.57
N ASP A 394 24.64 -3.12 33.55
CA ASP A 394 24.66 -4.10 34.63
C ASP A 394 24.32 -5.51 34.11
N CYS A 395 23.32 -5.63 33.23
CA CYS A 395 22.91 -6.90 32.62
C CYS A 395 24.05 -7.56 31.81
N PHE A 396 24.93 -6.77 31.19
CA PHE A 396 26.05 -7.25 30.39
C PHE A 396 27.42 -7.11 31.08
N GLY A 397 27.45 -6.70 32.36
CA GLY A 397 28.67 -6.58 33.16
C GLY A 397 29.61 -5.42 32.76
N PHE A 398 29.11 -4.41 32.05
CA PHE A 398 29.89 -3.24 31.65
C PHE A 398 30.06 -2.26 32.82
N LYS A 399 31.27 -2.19 33.39
CA LYS A 399 31.57 -1.28 34.52
C LYS A 399 31.85 0.17 34.12
N GLU A 400 32.25 0.39 32.86
CA GLU A 400 32.69 1.69 32.34
C GLU A 400 31.57 2.50 31.68
N LEU A 401 30.43 1.88 31.41
CA LEU A 401 29.30 2.51 30.75
C LEU A 401 28.26 2.92 31.81
N ARG A 402 27.96 4.21 31.87
CA ARG A 402 26.87 4.74 32.69
C ARG A 402 25.94 5.60 31.86
N LYS A 403 24.67 5.62 32.25
CA LYS A 403 23.67 6.51 31.68
C LYS A 403 24.04 7.97 31.97
N GLY A 404 24.12 8.78 30.91
CA GLY A 404 24.25 10.24 31.03
C GLY A 404 22.91 10.90 31.34
N TYR A 405 22.95 12.12 31.90
CA TYR A 405 21.77 12.91 32.25
C TYR A 405 21.81 14.26 31.51
N PHE A 406 20.69 14.67 30.93
CA PHE A 406 20.50 15.97 30.29
C PHE A 406 19.26 16.65 30.87
N SER A 407 19.28 17.97 31.00
CA SER A 407 18.16 18.72 31.59
C SER A 407 16.95 18.69 30.65
N HIS A 408 15.79 18.31 31.18
CA HIS A 408 14.54 18.32 30.40
C HIS A 408 14.24 19.73 29.87
N LEU A 409 13.74 19.84 28.64
CA LEU A 409 13.46 21.11 27.94
C LEU A 409 14.67 21.99 27.61
N PHE A 410 15.90 21.58 27.94
CA PHE A 410 17.08 22.36 27.59
C PHE A 410 17.46 22.22 26.11
N ASN A 411 17.04 21.13 25.45
CA ASN A 411 17.34 20.84 24.05
C ASN A 411 16.49 21.69 23.08
N ILE A 412 16.74 23.00 23.05
CA ILE A 412 16.06 23.99 22.18
C ILE A 412 17.06 24.71 21.29
N LYS A 413 16.57 25.37 20.25
CA LYS A 413 17.40 26.03 19.23
C LYS A 413 18.38 27.03 19.81
N GLN A 414 17.90 27.83 20.76
CA GLN A 414 18.65 28.90 21.42
C GLN A 414 19.82 28.36 22.24
N ASN A 415 19.71 27.15 22.77
CA ASN A 415 20.70 26.57 23.70
C ASN A 415 21.77 25.72 22.99
N GLN A 416 21.65 25.46 21.68
CA GLN A 416 22.60 24.63 20.93
C GLN A 416 24.03 25.22 20.90
N ILE A 417 24.17 26.53 21.09
CA ILE A 417 25.46 27.24 21.10
C ILE A 417 26.04 27.43 22.51
N THR A 418 25.28 27.08 23.56
CA THR A 418 25.66 27.35 24.95
C THR A 418 26.74 26.37 25.40
N LYS A 419 27.91 26.91 25.76
CA LYS A 419 28.98 26.16 26.46
C LYS A 419 28.94 26.55 27.94
N GLY A 420 28.61 25.62 28.83
CA GLY A 420 28.53 25.88 30.27
C GLY A 420 28.25 24.62 31.10
N PRO A 421 28.39 24.70 32.44
CA PRO A 421 28.08 23.57 33.32
C PRO A 421 26.58 23.22 33.27
N PHE A 422 26.26 21.93 33.40
CA PHE A 422 24.88 21.44 33.43
C PHE A 422 24.06 22.14 34.52
N LEU A 423 22.86 22.61 34.17
CA LEU A 423 21.91 23.20 35.13
C LEU A 423 21.38 22.09 36.08
N LYS A 424 21.36 22.35 37.39
CA LYS A 424 20.79 21.45 38.41
C LYS A 424 19.30 21.16 38.07
N PRO A 425 18.83 19.90 38.06
CA PRO A 425 17.55 19.58 37.43
C PRO A 425 16.39 19.45 38.44
N ASP A 426 15.32 20.22 38.23
CA ASP A 426 14.02 19.95 38.87
C ASP A 426 13.19 18.92 38.09
N PHE A 427 13.49 18.69 36.81
CA PHE A 427 12.84 17.64 36.00
C PHE A 427 13.86 17.08 35.00
N THR A 428 14.05 15.76 35.01
CA THR A 428 15.05 15.06 34.18
C THR A 428 14.34 14.10 33.23
N VAL A 429 14.54 14.24 31.92
CA VAL A 429 14.07 13.31 30.88
C VAL A 429 15.27 12.90 30.04
N LEU A 430 15.37 11.60 29.76
CA LEU A 430 16.63 10.89 29.56
C LEU A 430 16.86 10.48 28.11
N ILE A 431 18.07 10.78 27.62
CA ILE A 431 18.60 10.36 26.33
C ILE A 431 19.83 9.48 26.60
N LEU A 432 20.01 8.39 25.84
CA LEU A 432 21.27 7.67 25.84
C LEU A 432 21.65 7.26 24.41
N TRP A 433 22.90 7.58 24.11
CA TRP A 433 23.67 7.10 22.97
C TRP A 433 23.62 5.57 22.81
N ASP A 434 23.40 5.16 21.56
CA ASP A 434 23.35 3.77 21.09
C ASP A 434 24.70 3.01 21.15
N GLN A 435 25.76 3.64 21.71
CA GLN A 435 27.07 3.01 21.91
C GLN A 435 27.00 1.75 22.80
N GLN A 436 26.03 1.68 23.72
CA GLN A 436 25.79 0.47 24.51
C GLN A 436 25.29 -0.68 23.62
N LEU A 437 24.37 -0.42 22.67
CA LEU A 437 23.92 -1.45 21.73
C LEU A 437 25.04 -1.93 20.81
N VAL A 438 25.93 -1.03 20.37
CA VAL A 438 27.11 -1.41 19.58
C VAL A 438 28.07 -2.28 20.38
N LYS A 439 28.33 -1.94 21.64
CA LYS A 439 29.18 -2.76 22.53
C LYS A 439 28.55 -4.11 22.86
N ILE A 440 27.23 -4.18 23.09
CA ILE A 440 26.50 -5.46 23.22
C ILE A 440 26.63 -6.27 21.95
N PHE A 441 26.39 -5.67 20.78
CA PHE A 441 26.47 -6.35 19.50
C PHE A 441 27.87 -6.94 19.28
N ASN A 442 28.91 -6.17 19.59
CA ASN A 442 30.31 -6.62 19.52
C ASN A 442 30.66 -7.67 20.59
N LEU A 443 29.96 -7.71 21.73
CA LEU A 443 30.13 -8.72 22.78
C LEU A 443 29.48 -10.05 22.38
N VAL A 444 28.21 -10.03 21.94
CA VAL A 444 27.44 -11.21 21.49
C VAL A 444 28.02 -11.83 20.21
N ARG A 445 28.86 -11.08 19.48
CA ARG A 445 29.64 -11.55 18.33
C ARG A 445 30.73 -12.57 18.71
N ARG A 446 31.27 -12.51 19.93
CA ARG A 446 32.26 -13.46 20.45
C ARG A 446 31.56 -14.70 21.01
#